data_AF-C7N8E5-F1
#
_entry.id   AF-C7N8E5-F1
#
_cell.length_a   1.000
_cell.length_b   1.000
_cell.length_c   1.000
_cell.angle_alpha   90.00
_cell.angle_beta   90.00
_cell.angle_gamma   90.00
#
_symmetry.space_group_name_H-M   'P 1'
#
loop_
_entity.id
_entity.type
_entity.pdbx_description
1 polymer ?
#
loop_
_entity_poly.entity_id
_entity_poly.type
_entity_poly.pdbx_seq_one_letter_code
_entity_poly.pdbx_strand_id
1 'polypeptide(L)'
;MHSEGYARDSFVMKYALVLAGLVLAVLLASCGGGEGAQKDEASDPEPAATETTAEAEQAAEPEAAVEPEPAAEPDAEKAAEEASQEDVDSIGDATYESILADYTAQLEEATPTLIEEFNAEAEGVTDMVELANICTDKIQELALIETQGTERMALVMYRDGDDYEVYEDWSMKLYDVYEAQSMEITSAYEDAALNAYL
;
A
#
# COMPACT_ATOMS: atom_id res chain seq x y z
N MET A 1 -12.49 -34.45 -33.63
CA MET A 1 -12.24 -33.09 -34.14
C MET A 1 -12.70 -32.14 -33.04
N HIS A 2 -11.75 -31.69 -32.25
CA HIS A 2 -11.92 -30.76 -31.13
C HIS A 2 -11.91 -29.33 -31.66
N SER A 3 -12.83 -28.48 -31.19
CA SER A 3 -12.73 -27.02 -31.29
C SER A 3 -13.88 -26.34 -30.51
N GLU A 4 -13.90 -26.48 -29.20
CA GLU A 4 -14.61 -25.54 -28.31
C GLU A 4 -13.68 -25.28 -27.12
N GLY A 5 -13.03 -24.13 -27.11
CA GLY A 5 -12.04 -23.79 -26.08
C GLY A 5 -11.08 -22.67 -26.48
N TYR A 6 -11.60 -21.57 -27.04
CA TYR A 6 -10.75 -20.41 -27.40
C TYR A 6 -11.45 -19.07 -27.19
N ALA A 7 -12.24 -18.94 -26.12
CA ALA A 7 -12.91 -17.68 -25.79
C ALA A 7 -12.75 -17.26 -24.32
N ARG A 8 -12.18 -18.10 -23.45
CA ARG A 8 -11.96 -17.74 -22.03
C ARG A 8 -10.55 -17.20 -21.73
N ASP A 9 -9.57 -17.43 -22.60
CA ASP A 9 -8.16 -17.12 -22.29
C ASP A 9 -7.70 -15.72 -22.73
N SER A 10 -8.49 -14.99 -23.53
CA SER A 10 -8.09 -13.66 -24.03
C SER A 10 -8.38 -12.50 -23.06
N PHE A 11 -9.15 -12.73 -21.98
CA PHE A 11 -9.42 -11.70 -20.97
C PHE A 11 -8.36 -11.69 -19.87
N VAL A 12 -7.97 -12.87 -19.38
CA VAL A 12 -6.98 -13.03 -18.28
C VAL A 12 -5.58 -12.53 -18.69
N MET A 13 -5.21 -12.63 -19.97
CA MET A 13 -3.86 -12.29 -20.45
C MET A 13 -3.59 -10.78 -20.61
N LYS A 14 -4.62 -9.91 -20.55
CA LYS A 14 -4.42 -8.45 -20.69
C LYS A 14 -4.07 -7.76 -19.38
N TYR A 15 -4.48 -8.32 -18.25
CA TYR A 15 -4.26 -7.72 -16.91
C TYR A 15 -2.95 -8.17 -16.25
N ALA A 16 -2.31 -9.23 -16.76
CA ALA A 16 -1.05 -9.75 -16.24
C ALA A 16 0.18 -8.82 -16.43
N LEU A 17 0.04 -7.69 -17.13
CA LEU A 17 1.16 -6.79 -17.46
C LEU A 17 1.20 -5.47 -16.68
N VAL A 18 0.25 -5.20 -15.79
CA VAL A 18 0.24 -3.96 -14.99
C VAL A 18 0.82 -4.15 -13.56
N LEU A 19 1.00 -5.37 -13.09
CA LEU A 19 1.35 -5.70 -11.69
C LEU A 19 2.85 -5.64 -11.32
N ALA A 20 3.71 -4.96 -12.09
CA ALA A 20 5.16 -4.96 -11.85
C ALA A 20 5.72 -3.67 -11.21
N GLY A 21 4.90 -2.87 -10.54
CA GLY A 21 5.23 -1.47 -10.24
C GLY A 21 5.35 -1.04 -8.77
N LEU A 22 5.04 -1.86 -7.77
CA LEU A 22 5.00 -1.34 -6.38
C LEU A 22 5.48 -2.33 -5.32
N VAL A 23 6.73 -2.79 -5.46
CA VAL A 23 7.51 -3.34 -4.35
C VAL A 23 8.84 -2.61 -4.32
N LEU A 24 9.25 -2.19 -3.11
CA LEU A 24 10.62 -1.83 -2.68
C LEU A 24 10.90 -0.33 -2.42
N ALA A 25 10.38 0.24 -1.30
CA ALA A 25 11.01 1.43 -0.71
C ALA A 25 10.65 1.77 0.76
N VAL A 26 10.65 0.83 1.73
CA VAL A 26 10.81 1.25 3.15
C VAL A 26 11.60 0.23 3.95
N LEU A 27 12.93 0.25 3.81
CA LEU A 27 13.85 -0.09 4.90
C LEU A 27 15.15 0.67 4.65
N LEU A 28 15.49 1.59 5.57
CA LEU A 28 16.84 1.90 6.09
C LEU A 28 16.87 3.31 6.71
N ALA A 29 16.42 3.42 7.96
CA ALA A 29 16.90 4.43 8.90
C ALA A 29 17.13 3.76 10.26
N SER A 30 18.17 2.91 10.29
CA SER A 30 18.72 2.31 11.51
C SER A 30 20.19 2.70 11.64
N CYS A 31 20.50 3.44 12.72
CA CYS A 31 21.77 3.75 13.40
C CYS A 31 21.71 5.22 13.83
N GLY A 32 21.87 5.64 15.08
CA GLY A 32 22.24 5.02 16.35
C GLY A 32 21.86 6.02 17.46
N GLY A 33 21.56 5.59 18.68
CA GLY A 33 22.54 5.44 19.77
C GLY A 33 22.90 6.82 20.35
N GLY A 34 22.71 7.16 21.62
CA GLY A 34 22.32 6.43 22.82
C GLY A 34 22.54 7.38 24.01
N GLU A 35 22.04 6.96 25.16
CA GLU A 35 22.34 7.48 26.51
C GLU A 35 21.85 8.88 26.92
N GLY A 36 21.13 8.88 28.04
CA GLY A 36 20.46 10.05 28.59
C GLY A 36 21.30 10.83 29.59
N ALA A 37 20.71 11.90 30.10
CA ALA A 37 21.06 12.45 31.40
C ALA A 37 19.93 13.35 31.91
N GLN A 38 19.42 12.93 33.06
CA GLN A 38 18.96 13.70 34.20
C GLN A 38 19.22 15.22 34.15
N LYS A 39 18.15 15.98 34.37
CA LYS A 39 18.17 17.40 34.69
C LYS A 39 18.69 17.57 36.11
N ASP A 40 19.73 18.39 36.27
CA ASP A 40 20.01 19.09 37.51
C ASP A 40 20.55 20.49 37.15
N GLU A 41 19.76 21.52 37.48
CA GLU A 41 20.13 22.93 37.43
C GLU A 41 21.19 23.22 38.49
N ALA A 42 22.27 23.91 38.10
CA ALA A 42 23.20 24.54 39.03
C ALA A 42 23.24 26.05 38.77
N SER A 43 22.87 26.82 39.79
CA SER A 43 23.04 28.27 39.84
C SER A 43 24.52 28.67 39.98
N ASP A 44 24.93 29.64 39.14
CA ASP A 44 25.84 30.80 39.34
C ASP A 44 26.83 30.84 40.53
N PRO A 45 28.02 31.49 40.45
CA PRO A 45 28.28 32.69 39.63
C PRO A 45 29.68 32.93 39.01
N GLU A 46 29.69 33.87 38.06
CA GLU A 46 30.70 34.86 37.59
C GLU A 46 31.92 35.20 38.51
N PRO A 47 32.91 36.05 38.10
CA PRO A 47 33.54 36.31 36.77
C PRO A 47 35.08 36.54 36.87
N ALA A 48 35.79 36.71 35.73
CA ALA A 48 36.74 37.82 35.48
C ALA A 48 37.72 37.61 34.29
N ALA A 49 37.88 38.70 33.52
CA ALA A 49 39.09 39.22 32.82
C ALA A 49 39.64 38.46 31.58
N THR A 50 39.44 38.98 30.35
CA THR A 50 40.38 39.75 29.46
C THR A 50 41.63 38.96 29.03
N GLU A 51 42.02 38.77 27.76
CA GLU A 51 42.24 39.75 26.67
C GLU A 51 42.19 39.12 25.25
N THR A 52 41.64 39.89 24.30
CA THR A 52 42.12 40.18 22.93
C THR A 52 43.31 39.42 22.33
N THR A 53 43.12 38.81 21.15
CA THR A 53 43.84 39.22 19.92
C THR A 53 43.03 38.85 18.67
N ALA A 54 42.92 39.80 17.76
CA ALA A 54 42.21 39.74 16.48
C ALA A 54 43.15 39.41 15.31
N GLU A 55 42.64 38.74 14.28
CA GLU A 55 42.90 39.00 12.85
C GLU A 55 41.90 38.14 12.03
N ALA A 56 40.89 38.79 11.44
CA ALA A 56 40.82 39.19 10.01
C ALA A 56 40.52 37.98 9.10
N GLU A 57 39.24 37.65 8.88
CA GLU A 57 38.36 38.24 7.85
C GLU A 57 38.80 37.86 6.42
N GLN A 58 38.10 36.88 5.84
CA GLN A 58 37.80 36.91 4.41
C GLN A 58 36.39 36.37 4.18
N ALA A 59 35.52 37.29 3.81
CA ALA A 59 34.16 37.08 3.37
C ALA A 59 34.12 36.30 2.05
N ALA A 60 33.21 35.33 1.98
CA ALA A 60 32.53 34.97 0.75
C ALA A 60 31.03 35.16 1.01
N GLU A 61 30.46 36.05 0.23
CA GLU A 61 29.06 36.47 0.23
C GLU A 61 28.12 35.35 -0.25
N PRO A 62 26.80 35.50 0.02
CA PRO A 62 25.85 34.40 0.13
C PRO A 62 25.46 33.84 -1.24
N GLU A 63 25.60 32.52 -1.41
CA GLU A 63 24.90 31.85 -2.50
C GLU A 63 23.41 31.83 -2.19
N ALA A 64 22.68 32.44 -3.11
CA ALA A 64 21.26 32.69 -3.06
C ALA A 64 20.48 31.42 -2.71
N ALA A 65 19.50 31.62 -1.83
CA ALA A 65 18.39 30.70 -1.66
C ALA A 65 17.81 30.36 -3.04
N VAL A 66 18.00 29.11 -3.46
CA VAL A 66 17.15 28.51 -4.48
C VAL A 66 15.82 28.29 -3.77
N GLU A 67 14.90 29.23 -3.95
CA GLU A 67 13.49 28.99 -3.71
C GLU A 67 13.12 27.69 -4.47
N PRO A 68 12.51 26.70 -3.81
CA PRO A 68 12.02 25.53 -4.53
C PRO A 68 10.99 26.04 -5.55
N GLU A 69 11.29 25.84 -6.83
CA GLU A 69 10.28 25.97 -7.87
C GLU A 69 9.08 25.13 -7.46
N PRO A 70 7.84 25.66 -7.59
CA PRO A 70 6.66 24.89 -7.26
C PRO A 70 6.69 23.61 -8.09
N ALA A 71 6.75 22.47 -7.39
CA ALA A 71 6.47 21.19 -7.99
C ALA A 71 5.14 21.35 -8.73
N ALA A 72 5.19 21.24 -10.06
CA ALA A 72 4.00 21.19 -10.86
C ALA A 72 3.09 20.13 -10.25
N GLU A 73 1.91 20.57 -9.82
CA GLU A 73 0.84 19.69 -9.39
C GLU A 73 0.69 18.59 -10.44
N PRO A 74 0.54 17.31 -10.06
CA PRO A 74 0.18 16.30 -11.04
C PRO A 74 -1.14 16.75 -11.65
N ASP A 75 -1.07 17.10 -12.93
CA ASP A 75 -2.20 17.48 -13.75
C ASP A 75 -3.20 16.31 -13.75
N ALA A 76 -4.20 16.43 -12.87
CA ALA A 76 -5.24 15.44 -12.61
C ALA A 76 -6.11 15.16 -13.85
N GLU A 77 -5.92 15.92 -14.93
CA GLU A 77 -6.64 15.79 -16.20
C GLU A 77 -6.13 14.62 -17.06
N LYS A 78 -5.03 13.95 -16.68
CA LYS A 78 -4.41 12.85 -17.46
C LYS A 78 -4.44 11.47 -16.77
N ALA A 79 -5.34 11.29 -15.80
CA ALA A 79 -5.82 9.97 -15.38
C ALA A 79 -7.25 9.69 -15.93
N ALA A 80 -7.80 10.62 -16.71
CA ALA A 80 -9.08 10.50 -17.41
C ALA A 80 -8.95 9.73 -18.75
N GLU A 81 -8.29 8.57 -18.72
CA GLU A 81 -8.45 7.59 -19.80
C GLU A 81 -9.78 6.87 -19.55
N GLU A 82 -10.80 7.36 -20.26
CA GLU A 82 -12.22 7.19 -20.00
C GLU A 82 -12.65 5.74 -19.76
N ALA A 83 -13.29 5.49 -18.61
CA ALA A 83 -14.19 4.36 -18.46
C ALA A 83 -15.13 4.33 -19.67
N SER A 84 -15.19 3.21 -20.40
CA SER A 84 -16.03 3.16 -21.58
C SER A 84 -17.50 3.09 -21.15
N GLN A 85 -18.41 3.58 -22.00
CA GLN A 85 -19.85 3.41 -21.75
C GLN A 85 -20.22 1.92 -21.57
N GLU A 86 -19.48 0.99 -22.19
CA GLU A 86 -19.67 -0.44 -22.01
C GLU A 86 -19.33 -0.90 -20.58
N ASP A 87 -18.27 -0.35 -19.97
CA ASP A 87 -17.89 -0.65 -18.58
C ASP A 87 -18.95 -0.12 -17.61
N VAL A 88 -19.44 1.10 -17.84
CA VAL A 88 -20.51 1.72 -17.06
C VAL A 88 -21.82 0.94 -17.18
N ASP A 89 -22.17 0.48 -18.38
CA ASP A 89 -23.37 -0.33 -18.57
C ASP A 89 -23.24 -1.70 -17.87
N SER A 90 -22.02 -2.23 -17.69
CA SER A 90 -21.75 -3.51 -17.03
C SER A 90 -22.04 -3.52 -15.52
N ILE A 91 -22.03 -2.35 -14.86
CA ILE A 91 -22.36 -2.24 -13.44
C ILE A 91 -23.87 -2.14 -13.18
N GLY A 92 -24.69 -1.92 -14.21
CA GLY A 92 -26.15 -1.82 -14.10
C GLY A 92 -26.58 -0.80 -13.02
N ASP A 93 -27.50 -1.24 -12.15
CA ASP A 93 -28.03 -0.43 -11.03
C ASP A 93 -27.20 -0.55 -9.74
N ALA A 94 -25.96 -1.05 -9.81
CA ALA A 94 -25.10 -1.19 -8.63
C ALA A 94 -24.87 0.17 -7.95
N THR A 95 -24.85 0.16 -6.64
CA THR A 95 -24.49 1.29 -5.78
C THR A 95 -23.21 0.98 -5.03
N TYR A 96 -22.54 2.00 -4.49
CA TYR A 96 -21.37 1.79 -3.62
C TYR A 96 -21.66 0.81 -2.48
N GLU A 97 -22.82 0.94 -1.82
CA GLU A 97 -23.23 0.05 -0.74
C GLU A 97 -23.35 -1.41 -1.20
N SER A 98 -23.97 -1.64 -2.36
CA SER A 98 -24.11 -3.00 -2.91
C SER A 98 -22.77 -3.61 -3.31
N ILE A 99 -21.85 -2.80 -3.86
CA ILE A 99 -20.51 -3.25 -4.25
C ILE A 99 -19.68 -3.54 -3.01
N LEU A 100 -19.72 -2.66 -2.00
CA LEU A 100 -19.05 -2.89 -0.72
C LEU A 100 -19.53 -4.21 -0.11
N ALA A 101 -20.84 -4.41 0.00
CA ALA A 101 -21.39 -5.63 0.59
C ALA A 101 -20.99 -6.90 -0.18
N ASP A 102 -21.04 -6.87 -1.51
CA ASP A 102 -20.68 -8.00 -2.36
C ASP A 102 -19.18 -8.35 -2.23
N TYR A 103 -18.31 -7.36 -2.33
CA TYR A 103 -16.87 -7.59 -2.25
C TYR A 103 -16.37 -7.86 -0.83
N THR A 104 -17.04 -7.32 0.21
CA THR A 104 -16.83 -7.76 1.60
C THR A 104 -17.11 -9.25 1.74
N ALA A 105 -18.24 -9.74 1.23
CA ALA A 105 -18.57 -11.17 1.30
C ALA A 105 -17.56 -12.03 0.54
N GLN A 106 -17.10 -11.58 -0.64
CA GLN A 106 -16.08 -12.29 -1.41
C GLN A 106 -14.74 -12.37 -0.68
N LEU A 107 -14.30 -11.28 -0.03
CA LEU A 107 -13.09 -11.28 0.79
C LEU A 107 -13.24 -12.24 1.97
N GLU A 108 -14.33 -12.15 2.74
CA GLU A 108 -14.61 -13.00 3.90
C GLU A 108 -14.74 -14.49 3.54
N GLU A 109 -15.28 -14.82 2.36
CA GLU A 109 -15.38 -16.20 1.87
C GLU A 109 -14.03 -16.75 1.35
N ALA A 110 -13.24 -15.90 0.71
CA ALA A 110 -11.94 -16.28 0.17
C ALA A 110 -10.90 -16.55 1.26
N THR A 111 -10.88 -15.73 2.33
CA THR A 111 -9.88 -15.81 3.41
C THR A 111 -9.69 -17.21 4.01
N PRO A 112 -10.73 -17.91 4.51
CA PRO A 112 -10.54 -19.24 5.08
C PRO A 112 -10.01 -20.24 4.06
N THR A 113 -10.42 -20.13 2.79
CA THR A 113 -9.92 -20.99 1.70
C THR A 113 -8.43 -20.73 1.44
N LEU A 114 -8.02 -19.46 1.39
CA LEU A 114 -6.63 -19.07 1.17
C LEU A 114 -5.72 -19.44 2.34
N ILE A 115 -6.23 -19.42 3.59
CA ILE A 115 -5.52 -19.94 4.77
C ILE A 115 -5.33 -21.45 4.67
N GLU A 116 -6.36 -22.19 4.23
CA GLU A 116 -6.23 -23.65 4.01
C GLU A 116 -5.17 -23.96 2.94
N GLU A 117 -5.17 -23.22 1.84
CA GLU A 117 -4.17 -23.35 0.78
C GLU A 117 -2.76 -22.99 1.25
N PHE A 118 -2.60 -21.85 1.96
CA PHE A 118 -1.34 -21.47 2.59
C PHE A 118 -0.80 -22.60 3.45
N ASN A 119 -1.61 -23.14 4.36
CA ASN A 119 -1.20 -24.20 5.28
C ASN A 119 -0.79 -25.49 4.54
N ALA A 120 -1.49 -25.83 3.46
CA ALA A 120 -1.16 -26.99 2.63
C ALA A 120 0.17 -26.80 1.87
N GLU A 121 0.41 -25.62 1.31
CA GLU A 121 1.65 -25.29 0.59
C GLU A 121 2.84 -25.11 1.55
N ALA A 122 2.60 -24.64 2.77
CA ALA A 122 3.60 -24.45 3.81
C ALA A 122 4.01 -25.77 4.52
N GLU A 123 3.33 -26.89 4.26
CA GLU A 123 3.59 -28.15 4.97
C GLU A 123 5.04 -28.62 4.76
N GLY A 124 5.81 -28.70 5.85
CA GLY A 124 7.22 -29.11 5.81
C GLY A 124 8.19 -28.05 5.28
N VAL A 125 7.70 -26.86 4.94
CA VAL A 125 8.54 -25.73 4.56
C VAL A 125 9.19 -25.14 5.82
N THR A 126 10.51 -24.98 5.80
CA THR A 126 11.29 -24.39 6.90
C THR A 126 12.04 -23.13 6.51
N ASP A 127 12.08 -22.81 5.21
CA ASP A 127 12.64 -21.56 4.72
C ASP A 127 11.63 -20.43 4.90
N MET A 128 11.98 -19.45 5.74
CA MET A 128 11.12 -18.29 6.00
C MET A 128 10.84 -17.46 4.74
N VAL A 129 11.79 -17.41 3.80
CA VAL A 129 11.60 -16.68 2.54
C VAL A 129 10.56 -17.40 1.68
N GLU A 130 10.56 -18.73 1.67
CA GLU A 130 9.56 -19.52 0.96
C GLU A 130 8.17 -19.36 1.60
N LEU A 131 8.06 -19.44 2.94
CA LEU A 131 6.81 -19.16 3.66
C LEU A 131 6.26 -17.76 3.38
N ALA A 132 7.13 -16.74 3.35
CA ALA A 132 6.71 -15.37 3.07
C ALA A 132 6.21 -15.20 1.63
N ASN A 133 6.81 -15.90 0.66
CA ASN A 133 6.34 -15.88 -0.72
C ASN A 133 4.94 -16.52 -0.84
N ILE A 134 4.72 -17.69 -0.23
CA ILE A 134 3.40 -18.35 -0.23
C ILE A 134 2.35 -17.41 0.40
N CYS A 135 2.66 -16.80 1.55
CA CYS A 135 1.77 -15.83 2.20
C CYS A 135 1.46 -14.63 1.29
N THR A 136 2.49 -14.06 0.64
CA THR A 136 2.35 -12.92 -0.26
C THR A 136 1.50 -13.26 -1.49
N ASP A 137 1.62 -14.48 -2.02
CA ASP A 137 0.80 -14.95 -3.14
C ASP A 137 -0.68 -15.03 -2.72
N LYS A 138 -0.99 -15.53 -1.52
CA LYS A 138 -2.38 -15.57 -1.01
C LYS A 138 -2.95 -14.18 -0.72
N ILE A 139 -2.16 -13.26 -0.19
CA ILE A 139 -2.60 -11.86 0.00
C ILE A 139 -2.86 -11.17 -1.35
N GLN A 140 -2.09 -11.47 -2.40
CA GLN A 140 -2.36 -10.95 -3.75
C GLN A 140 -3.70 -11.42 -4.31
N GLU A 141 -4.15 -12.63 -3.97
CA GLU A 141 -5.48 -13.12 -4.36
C GLU A 141 -6.60 -12.30 -3.70
N LEU A 142 -6.45 -11.91 -2.41
CA LEU A 142 -7.38 -10.97 -1.76
C LEU A 142 -7.30 -9.57 -2.36
N ALA A 143 -6.09 -9.08 -2.67
CA ALA A 143 -5.89 -7.76 -3.27
C ALA A 143 -6.60 -7.65 -4.63
N LEU A 144 -6.62 -8.72 -5.42
CA LEU A 144 -7.35 -8.76 -6.69
C LEU A 144 -8.87 -8.58 -6.50
N ILE A 145 -9.44 -9.13 -5.43
CA ILE A 145 -10.86 -8.96 -5.09
C ILE A 145 -11.11 -7.50 -4.70
N GLU A 146 -10.31 -6.94 -3.79
CA GLU A 146 -10.40 -5.54 -3.38
C GLU A 146 -10.32 -4.59 -4.58
N THR A 147 -9.33 -4.78 -5.45
CA THR A 147 -9.11 -3.91 -6.61
C THR A 147 -10.29 -3.96 -7.58
N GLN A 148 -10.86 -5.14 -7.84
CA GLN A 148 -12.07 -5.25 -8.66
C GLN A 148 -13.27 -4.53 -8.05
N GLY A 149 -13.44 -4.60 -6.73
CA GLY A 149 -14.50 -3.88 -6.03
C GLY A 149 -14.31 -2.36 -6.13
N THR A 150 -13.08 -1.89 -5.91
CA THR A 150 -12.69 -0.49 -6.03
C THR A 150 -12.88 0.03 -7.47
N GLU A 151 -12.51 -0.73 -8.49
CA GLU A 151 -12.78 -0.41 -9.91
C GLU A 151 -14.29 -0.28 -10.18
N ARG A 152 -15.12 -1.17 -9.64
CA ARG A 152 -16.58 -1.07 -9.78
C ARG A 152 -17.15 0.15 -9.08
N MET A 153 -16.59 0.55 -7.93
CA MET A 153 -16.96 1.79 -7.26
C MET A 153 -16.57 3.02 -8.09
N ALA A 154 -15.43 3.00 -8.77
CA ALA A 154 -15.04 4.08 -9.68
C ALA A 154 -16.01 4.21 -10.87
N LEU A 155 -16.56 3.10 -11.37
CA LEU A 155 -17.60 3.11 -12.39
C LEU A 155 -18.92 3.72 -11.88
N VAL A 156 -19.27 3.52 -10.61
CA VAL A 156 -20.43 4.19 -9.99
C VAL A 156 -20.20 5.70 -9.94
N MET A 157 -19.02 6.14 -9.50
CA MET A 157 -18.63 7.57 -9.48
C MET A 157 -18.80 8.21 -10.86
N TYR A 158 -18.27 7.55 -11.89
CA TYR A 158 -18.37 8.04 -13.26
C TYR A 158 -19.82 8.09 -13.77
N ARG A 159 -20.61 7.04 -13.51
CA ARG A 159 -22.03 6.95 -13.91
C ARG A 159 -22.87 8.07 -13.30
N ASP A 160 -22.69 8.29 -12.00
CA ASP A 160 -23.52 9.20 -11.20
C ASP A 160 -23.00 10.65 -11.23
N GLY A 161 -21.75 10.84 -11.66
CA GLY A 161 -21.08 12.14 -11.68
C GLY A 161 -20.75 12.64 -10.27
N ASP A 162 -20.46 11.71 -9.36
CA ASP A 162 -20.14 12.02 -7.96
C ASP A 162 -18.74 12.61 -7.81
N ASP A 163 -18.54 13.39 -6.75
CA ASP A 163 -17.23 13.89 -6.36
C ASP A 163 -16.29 12.73 -5.96
N TYR A 164 -15.00 12.89 -6.23
CA TYR A 164 -13.98 11.89 -5.89
C TYR A 164 -13.96 11.51 -4.40
N GLU A 165 -14.20 12.47 -3.50
CA GLU A 165 -14.25 12.23 -2.05
C GLU A 165 -15.33 11.19 -1.68
N VAL A 166 -16.45 11.16 -2.41
CA VAL A 166 -17.51 10.17 -2.18
C VAL A 166 -17.02 8.77 -2.54
N TYR A 167 -16.39 8.63 -3.71
CA TYR A 167 -15.78 7.37 -4.14
C TYR A 167 -14.71 6.89 -3.16
N GLU A 168 -13.79 7.78 -2.76
CA GLU A 168 -12.67 7.49 -1.85
C GLU A 168 -13.17 6.98 -0.50
N ASP A 169 -14.18 7.64 0.07
CA ASP A 169 -14.83 7.23 1.33
C ASP A 169 -15.45 5.82 1.25
N TRP A 170 -15.87 5.38 0.06
CA TRP A 170 -16.41 4.03 -0.14
C TRP A 170 -15.32 3.01 -0.45
N SER A 171 -14.33 3.33 -1.28
CA SER A 171 -13.21 2.43 -1.58
C SER A 171 -12.39 2.15 -0.33
N MET A 172 -12.17 3.15 0.53
CA MET A 172 -11.43 2.97 1.79
C MET A 172 -12.13 1.98 2.74
N LYS A 173 -13.47 1.91 2.74
CA LYS A 173 -14.19 0.90 3.54
C LYS A 173 -13.94 -0.51 3.03
N LEU A 174 -13.82 -0.70 1.71
CA LEU A 174 -13.48 -2.01 1.15
C LEU A 174 -12.02 -2.36 1.43
N TYR A 175 -11.11 -1.39 1.34
CA TYR A 175 -9.71 -1.55 1.71
C TYR A 175 -9.55 -1.98 3.17
N ASP A 176 -10.30 -1.36 4.11
CA ASP A 176 -10.27 -1.75 5.53
C ASP A 176 -10.65 -3.23 5.74
N VAL A 177 -11.61 -3.74 4.96
CA VAL A 177 -11.98 -5.17 4.99
C VAL A 177 -10.84 -6.03 4.44
N TYR A 178 -10.26 -5.64 3.30
CA TYR A 178 -9.11 -6.33 2.73
C TYR A 178 -7.92 -6.39 3.70
N GLU A 179 -7.61 -5.30 4.39
CA GLU A 179 -6.54 -5.25 5.39
C GLU A 179 -6.83 -6.22 6.54
N ALA A 180 -8.07 -6.18 7.07
CA ALA A 180 -8.49 -7.08 8.14
C ALA A 180 -8.35 -8.55 7.75
N GLN A 181 -8.79 -8.91 6.55
CA GLN A 181 -8.72 -10.28 6.03
C GLN A 181 -7.28 -10.72 5.72
N SER A 182 -6.45 -9.83 5.18
CA SER A 182 -5.03 -10.11 4.89
C SER A 182 -4.21 -10.36 6.16
N MET A 183 -4.58 -9.73 7.28
CA MET A 183 -3.96 -10.02 8.57
C MET A 183 -4.22 -11.44 9.06
N GLU A 184 -5.36 -12.07 8.72
CA GLU A 184 -5.64 -13.46 9.08
C GLU A 184 -4.68 -14.43 8.37
N ILE A 185 -4.39 -14.19 7.09
CA ILE A 185 -3.39 -14.95 6.33
C ILE A 185 -1.98 -14.71 6.90
N THR A 186 -1.67 -13.46 7.24
CA THR A 186 -0.38 -13.11 7.88
C THR A 186 -0.21 -13.85 9.22
N SER A 187 -1.28 -13.97 10.02
CA SER A 187 -1.25 -14.74 11.26
C SER A 187 -0.95 -16.22 11.03
N ALA A 188 -1.50 -16.83 9.96
CA ALA A 188 -1.18 -18.21 9.61
C ALA A 188 0.30 -18.39 9.24
N TYR A 189 0.88 -17.41 8.53
CA TYR A 189 2.32 -17.36 8.28
C TYR A 189 3.15 -17.28 9.55
N GLU A 190 2.78 -16.41 10.50
CA GLU A 190 3.48 -16.28 11.78
C GLU A 190 3.47 -17.60 12.57
N ASP A 191 2.32 -18.29 12.58
CA ASP A 191 2.18 -19.60 13.21
C ASP A 191 3.06 -20.66 12.54
N ALA A 192 3.08 -20.72 11.20
CA ALA A 192 3.92 -21.64 10.45
C ALA A 192 5.42 -21.36 10.68
N ALA A 193 5.82 -20.08 10.65
CA ALA A 193 7.19 -19.65 10.89
C ALA A 193 7.66 -20.02 12.30
N LEU A 194 6.81 -19.85 13.32
CA LEU A 194 7.13 -20.26 14.70
C LEU A 194 7.31 -21.78 14.82
N ASN A 195 6.43 -22.55 14.18
CA ASN A 195 6.47 -24.02 14.21
C ASN A 195 7.68 -24.60 13.46
N ALA A 196 8.23 -23.91 12.47
CA ALA A 196 9.44 -24.34 11.76
C ALA A 196 10.70 -24.40 12.64
N TYR A 197 10.69 -23.76 13.81
CA TYR A 197 11.81 -23.71 14.76
C TYR A 197 11.71 -24.68 15.95
N LEU A 198 10.62 -25.44 16.06
CA LEU A 198 10.34 -26.35 17.19
C LEU A 198 10.58 -27.82 16.80
#